data_AF-A0A5R2MS38-F1
#
_entry.id   AF-A0A5R2MS38-F1
#
_cell.length_a   1.000
_cell.length_b   1.000
_cell.length_c   1.000
_cell.angle_alpha   90.00
_cell.angle_beta   90.00
_cell.angle_gamma   90.00
#
_symmetry.space_group_name_H-M   'P 1'
#
loop_
_entity.id
_entity.type
_entity.pdbx_description
1 polymer ?
#
loop_
_entity_poly.entity_id
_entity_poly.type
_entity_poly.pdbx_seq_one_letter_code
_entity_poly.pdbx_strand_id
1 'polypeptide(L)'
;RYGFMLSENGVVFDDGVLVRLDEHRFVVSCSSSHVAAVHARLEEWRQDRFGRGAVYIHNATSEMATLTVSGPNAGKLLETVGLGLSLADADLP
;
A
#
# COMPACT_ATOMS: atom_id res chain seq x y z
N ARG A 1 7.08 2.97 1.49
CA ARG A 1 8.31 2.30 0.99
C ARG A 1 7.92 1.33 -0.12
N TYR A 2 8.71 1.22 -1.18
CA TYR A 2 8.50 0.21 -2.23
C TYR A 2 9.14 -1.12 -1.83
N GLY A 3 8.52 -2.24 -2.20
CA GLY A 3 9.02 -3.58 -1.87
C GLY A 3 8.52 -4.66 -2.83
N PHE A 4 9.22 -5.79 -2.81
CA PHE A 4 8.88 -7.00 -3.56
C PHE A 4 8.30 -8.06 -2.62
N MET A 5 7.23 -8.72 -3.07
CA MET A 5 6.77 -9.98 -2.52
C MET A 5 7.38 -11.11 -3.35
N LEU A 6 8.08 -12.03 -2.70
CA LEU A 6 8.69 -13.18 -3.36
C LEU A 6 7.89 -14.45 -3.05
N SER A 7 7.91 -15.41 -3.98
CA SER A 7 7.53 -16.79 -3.69
C SER A 7 8.67 -17.52 -2.95
N GLU A 8 8.38 -18.72 -2.43
CA GLU A 8 9.35 -19.51 -1.66
C GLU A 8 10.58 -19.92 -2.47
N ASN A 9 10.47 -19.98 -3.80
CA ASN A 9 11.59 -20.22 -4.71
C ASN A 9 12.39 -18.93 -5.04
N GLY A 10 12.07 -17.80 -4.41
CA GLY A 10 12.78 -16.53 -4.60
C GLY A 10 12.40 -15.73 -5.86
N VAL A 11 11.37 -16.16 -6.60
CA VAL A 11 10.87 -15.42 -7.77
C VAL A 11 9.94 -14.29 -7.34
N VAL A 12 9.96 -13.17 -8.05
CA VAL A 12 9.02 -12.06 -7.81
C VAL A 12 7.60 -12.55 -8.04
N PHE A 13 6.80 -12.50 -6.99
CA PHE A 13 5.38 -12.83 -7.01
C PHE A 13 4.53 -11.59 -7.27
N ASP A 14 4.84 -10.49 -6.59
CA ASP A 14 4.23 -9.17 -6.83
C ASP A 14 5.14 -8.07 -6.26
N ASP A 15 4.77 -6.81 -6.50
CA ASP A 15 5.42 -5.65 -5.93
C ASP A 15 4.40 -4.60 -5.47
N GLY A 16 4.88 -3.59 -4.74
CA GLY A 16 4.01 -2.51 -4.31
C GLY A 16 4.62 -1.57 -3.30
N VAL A 17 3.80 -0.62 -2.86
CA VAL A 17 4.13 0.35 -1.82
C VAL A 17 3.45 -0.05 -0.53
N LEU A 18 4.24 -0.06 0.54
CA LEU A 18 3.76 -0.18 1.91
C LEU A 18 3.81 1.20 2.58
N VAL A 19 2.67 1.64 3.07
CA VAL A 19 2.54 2.86 3.88
C VAL A 19 2.31 2.44 5.32
N ARG A 20 3.19 2.87 6.21
CA ARG A 20 3.02 2.67 7.66
C ARG A 20 2.20 3.82 8.20
N LEU A 21 0.98 3.55 8.65
CA LEU A 21 0.08 4.55 9.23
C LEU A 21 0.40 4.81 10.71
N ASP A 22 0.80 3.77 11.44
CA ASP A 22 1.32 3.86 12.80
C ASP A 22 2.20 2.64 13.14
N GLU A 23 2.45 2.37 14.43
CA GLU A 23 3.31 1.27 14.83
C GLU A 23 2.89 -0.10 14.26
N HIS A 24 1.57 -0.36 14.18
CA HIS A 24 0.98 -1.67 13.90
C HIS A 24 0.00 -1.69 12.71
N ARG A 25 -0.28 -0.55 12.07
CA ARG A 25 -1.20 -0.43 10.94
C ARG A 25 -0.47 -0.05 9.66
N PHE A 26 -0.74 -0.82 8.62
CA PHE A 26 -0.10 -0.68 7.31
C PHE A 26 -1.13 -0.73 6.20
N VAL A 27 -0.95 0.12 5.19
CA VAL A 27 -1.62 -0.03 3.88
C VAL A 27 -0.62 -0.70 2.96
N VAL A 28 -1.04 -1.81 2.35
CA VAL A 28 -0.23 -2.57 1.39
C VAL A 28 -0.90 -2.43 0.03
N SER A 29 -0.20 -1.82 -0.93
CA SER A 29 -0.63 -1.86 -2.32
C SER A 29 -0.03 -3.06 -3.04
N CYS A 30 -0.68 -3.50 -4.10
CA CYS A 30 -0.24 -4.58 -4.98
C CYS A 30 -0.69 -4.30 -6.42
N SER A 31 -0.28 -5.13 -7.37
CA SER A 31 -0.77 -5.02 -8.75
C SER A 31 -2.29 -5.24 -8.81
N SER A 32 -3.02 -4.48 -9.64
CA SER A 32 -4.49 -4.53 -9.70
C SER A 32 -5.03 -5.93 -10.01
N SER A 33 -4.37 -6.68 -10.90
CA SER A 33 -4.75 -8.05 -11.25
C SER A 33 -4.36 -9.08 -10.18
N HIS A 34 -3.51 -8.73 -9.22
CA HIS A 34 -3.00 -9.63 -8.19
C HIS A 34 -3.68 -9.49 -6.83
N VAL A 35 -4.66 -8.58 -6.67
CA VAL A 35 -5.37 -8.35 -5.40
C VAL A 35 -5.84 -9.65 -4.75
N ALA A 36 -6.51 -10.52 -5.51
CA ALA A 36 -7.00 -11.79 -4.98
C ALA A 36 -5.86 -12.74 -4.56
N ALA A 37 -4.78 -12.79 -5.35
CA ALA A 37 -3.65 -13.68 -5.13
C ALA A 37 -2.78 -13.23 -3.94
N VAL A 38 -2.51 -11.93 -3.83
CA VAL A 38 -1.80 -11.32 -2.69
C VAL A 38 -2.59 -11.47 -1.41
N HIS A 39 -3.90 -11.18 -1.43
CA HIS A 39 -4.74 -11.37 -0.26
C HIS A 39 -4.74 -12.83 0.22
N ALA A 40 -4.89 -13.79 -0.70
CA ALA A 40 -4.81 -15.21 -0.38
C ALA A 40 -3.45 -15.61 0.22
N ARG A 41 -2.35 -15.10 -0.34
CA ARG A 41 -0.99 -15.37 0.20
C ARG A 41 -0.81 -14.81 1.61
N LEU A 42 -1.28 -13.59 1.88
CA LEU A 42 -1.19 -13.02 3.22
C LEU A 42 -2.02 -13.83 4.23
N GLU A 43 -3.22 -14.27 3.83
CA GLU A 43 -4.09 -15.11 4.66
C GLU A 43 -3.49 -16.50 4.92
N GLU A 44 -2.88 -17.13 3.92
CA GLU A 44 -2.17 -18.41 4.06
C GLU A 44 -1.09 -18.31 5.15
N TRP A 45 -0.22 -17.30 5.07
CA TRP A 45 0.85 -17.11 6.06
C TRP A 45 0.32 -16.76 7.46
N ARG A 46 -0.74 -15.95 7.53
CA ARG A 46 -1.41 -15.63 8.80
C ARG A 46 -1.97 -16.88 9.47
N GLN A 47 -2.63 -17.75 8.70
CA GLN A 47 -3.31 -18.92 9.25
C GLN A 47 -2.34 -20.06 9.58
N ASP A 48 -1.35 -20.30 8.72
CA ASP A 48 -0.57 -21.53 8.76
C ASP A 48 0.84 -21.36 9.34
N ARG A 49 1.31 -20.12 9.56
CA ARG A 49 2.69 -19.85 10.04
C ARG A 49 2.75 -18.96 11.26
N PHE A 50 2.07 -17.81 11.25
CA PHE A 50 2.18 -16.82 12.33
C PHE A 50 1.09 -16.93 13.40
N GLY A 51 0.02 -17.66 13.11
CA GLY A 51 -1.12 -17.83 14.00
C GLY A 51 -2.20 -16.78 13.77
N ARG A 52 -3.47 -17.21 13.94
CA ARG A 52 -4.66 -16.45 13.53
C ARG A 52 -4.81 -15.07 14.20
N GLY A 53 -4.21 -14.86 15.37
CA GLY A 53 -4.28 -13.58 16.11
C GLY A 53 -3.09 -12.64 15.87
N ALA A 54 -2.11 -13.02 15.03
CA ALA A 54 -0.88 -12.24 14.86
C ALA A 54 -1.08 -10.96 14.04
N VAL A 55 -1.95 -11.00 13.04
CA VAL A 55 -2.29 -9.86 12.16
C VAL A 55 -3.74 -9.98 11.72
N TYR A 56 -4.37 -8.87 11.35
CA TYR A 56 -5.69 -8.86 10.71
C TYR A 56 -5.56 -8.24 9.33
N ILE A 57 -6.09 -8.91 8.32
CA ILE A 57 -5.97 -8.50 6.92
C ILE A 57 -7.36 -8.08 6.44
N HIS A 58 -7.45 -6.86 5.90
CA HIS A 58 -8.68 -6.31 5.34
C HIS A 58 -8.44 -5.91 3.89
N ASN A 59 -9.19 -6.52 2.97
CA ASN A 59 -9.18 -6.11 1.57
C ASN A 59 -10.05 -4.87 1.39
N ALA A 60 -9.42 -3.69 1.37
CA ALA A 60 -10.08 -2.40 1.16
C ALA A 60 -10.00 -1.91 -0.30
N THR A 61 -9.62 -2.77 -1.28
CA THR A 61 -9.38 -2.34 -2.66
C THR A 61 -10.59 -1.65 -3.28
N SER A 62 -11.82 -2.15 -3.06
CA SER A 62 -13.04 -1.54 -3.61
C SER A 62 -13.56 -0.36 -2.80
N GLU A 63 -13.01 -0.11 -1.61
CA GLU A 63 -13.47 0.94 -0.70
C GLU A 63 -12.69 2.25 -0.89
N MET A 64 -11.58 2.21 -1.63
CA MET A 64 -10.71 3.36 -1.84
C MET A 64 -10.60 3.73 -3.32
N ALA A 65 -10.74 5.03 -3.60
CA ALA A 65 -10.35 5.61 -4.88
C ALA A 65 -8.99 6.28 -4.74
N THR A 66 -8.09 6.03 -5.70
CA THR A 66 -6.74 6.61 -5.72
C THR A 66 -6.58 7.45 -6.98
N LEU A 67 -6.19 8.72 -6.80
CA LEU A 67 -5.89 9.65 -7.89
C LEU A 67 -4.41 10.02 -7.84
N THR A 68 -3.67 9.65 -8.88
CA THR A 68 -2.25 10.02 -9.02
C THR A 68 -2.15 11.34 -9.79
N VAL A 69 -1.57 12.36 -9.17
CA VAL A 69 -1.24 13.64 -9.81
C VAL A 69 0.27 13.74 -9.94
N SER A 70 0.79 13.78 -11.16
CA SER A 70 2.23 13.80 -11.44
C SER A 70 2.59 14.82 -12.52
N GLY A 71 3.85 15.27 -12.48
CA GLY A 71 4.41 16.25 -13.42
C GLY A 71 4.76 17.59 -12.77
N PRO A 72 5.37 18.51 -13.53
CA PRO A 72 5.97 19.75 -13.00
C PRO A 72 4.96 20.73 -12.39
N ASN A 73 3.67 20.58 -12.69
CA ASN A 73 2.59 21.42 -12.15
C ASN A 73 1.71 20.70 -11.12
N ALA A 74 2.08 19.49 -10.67
CA ALA A 74 1.29 18.70 -9.72
C ALA A 74 1.02 19.45 -8.41
N GLY A 75 2.05 20.08 -7.83
CA GLY A 75 1.92 20.87 -6.60
C GLY A 75 0.94 22.03 -6.76
N LYS A 76 1.08 22.81 -7.85
CA LYS A 76 0.16 23.92 -8.17
C LYS A 76 -1.29 23.46 -8.31
N LEU A 77 -1.52 22.29 -8.90
CA LEU A 77 -2.87 21.72 -8.99
C LEU A 77 -3.39 21.29 -7.62
N LEU A 78 -2.57 20.64 -6.79
CA LEU A 78 -3.00 20.21 -5.46
C LEU A 78 -3.30 21.40 -4.53
N GLU A 79 -2.62 22.54 -4.69
CA GLU A 79 -2.94 23.78 -3.99
C GLU A 79 -4.38 24.25 -4.29
N THR A 80 -4.88 24.09 -5.53
CA THR A 80 -6.25 24.49 -5.87
C THR A 80 -7.32 23.58 -5.29
N VAL A 81 -6.97 22.32 -4.96
CA VAL A 81 -7.86 21.38 -4.27
C VAL A 81 -8.10 21.81 -2.82
N GLY A 82 -7.19 22.58 -2.22
CA GLY A 82 -7.41 23.19 -0.91
C GLY A 82 -7.37 22.18 0.25
N LEU A 83 -6.47 21.20 0.20
CA LEU A 83 -6.35 20.15 1.23
C LEU A 83 -5.91 20.65 2.62
N GLY A 84 -5.48 21.92 2.75
CA GLY A 84 -5.02 22.48 4.02
C GLY A 84 -3.70 21.89 4.53
N LEU A 85 -2.93 21.23 3.66
CA LEU A 85 -1.65 20.62 3.95
C LEU A 85 -0.53 21.43 3.29
N SER A 86 0.60 21.61 3.98
CA SER A 86 1.81 22.10 3.32
C SER A 86 2.30 21.06 2.31
N LEU A 87 2.61 21.52 1.10
CA LEU A 87 3.19 20.71 0.04
C LEU A 87 4.68 21.05 -0.17
N ALA A 88 5.28 21.81 0.75
CA ALA A 88 6.71 22.10 0.69
C ALA A 88 7.51 20.82 0.98
N ASP A 89 8.61 20.63 0.24
CA ASP A 89 9.45 19.42 0.35
C ASP A 89 9.94 19.16 1.79
N ALA A 90 10.18 20.21 2.57
CA ALA A 90 10.64 20.10 3.96
C ALA A 90 9.55 19.60 4.94
N ASP A 91 8.28 19.72 4.56
CA ASP A 91 7.13 19.34 5.39
C ASP A 91 6.57 17.95 5.01
N LEU A 92 7.04 17.37 3.90
CA LEU A 92 6.66 16.03 3.45
C LEU A 92 7.67 14.98 3.97
N PRO A 93 7.19 13.80 4.41
CA PRO A 93 8.02 12.74 4.98
C PRO A 93 8.94 12.01 3.99
#